data_AF-A0A1M6XYB6-F1
#
_entry.id   AF-A0A1M6XYB6-F1
#
_cell.length_a   1.000
_cell.length_b   1.000
_cell.length_c   1.000
_cell.angle_alpha   90.00
_cell.angle_beta   90.00
_cell.angle_gamma   90.00
#
_symmetry.space_group_name_H-M   'P 1'
#
loop_
_entity.id
_entity.type
_entity.pdbx_description
1 polymer ?
#
loop_
_entity_poly.entity_id
_entity_poly.type
_entity_poly.pdbx_seq_one_letter_code
_entity_poly.pdbx_strand_id
1 'polypeptide(L)'
;MVTAKSFPRSAAGTAILPLTKDYGISLEILKENCLDADLLTGIGVPTIKFMEYKSHQLTLNSFFPSNDYVVKFKIVDNSLQVVCSCKEKRPGTCLHAYKTIEAITGKYGKGYFSQLVRNNVFDLAFSYPASFDKEENERGISVKKRKEVMQLFPFEKSAYPLPLDEMLKLKVPPEVGFPAKRESLAFFVMLPHSGRQLPFLMPALGRLTIGNDKVLSWVKFLPMVESEHEKLMNVHQLDLSIKADQLREKSDALGEQRDYCREPNWDKQTQVIYNEWKKLFPMLQNEVFIYTYHYFGSRIFRRRPRPNKSNANRIAVCADTPVIYFKVTYTKERFQMDLGIKIKGKPISGFNISYPFFVIHQGRLYMFSTYQDAAIAQWYNRIGHICFFKEHKKDFGEAILTPLSEKYTIA
;
A
#
# COMPACT_ATOMS: atom_id res chain seq x y z
N MET A 1 -17.98 32.94 45.35
CA MET A 1 -17.31 31.62 45.29
C MET A 1 -18.36 30.53 45.40
N VAL A 2 -18.32 29.48 44.58
CA VAL A 2 -19.18 28.29 44.74
C VAL A 2 -18.27 27.13 45.14
N THR A 3 -18.51 26.54 46.31
CA THR A 3 -17.69 25.44 46.83
C THR A 3 -18.06 24.12 46.16
N ALA A 4 -17.12 23.54 45.42
CA ALA A 4 -17.28 22.21 44.84
C ALA A 4 -17.42 21.17 45.95
N LYS A 5 -18.62 20.59 46.10
CA LYS A 5 -18.85 19.49 47.05
C LYS A 5 -18.07 18.25 46.60
N SER A 6 -17.04 17.90 47.35
CA SER A 6 -16.27 16.67 47.16
C SER A 6 -17.15 15.44 47.44
N PHE A 7 -17.57 14.73 46.40
CA PHE A 7 -18.29 13.47 46.55
C PHE A 7 -17.41 12.41 47.25
N PRO A 8 -17.97 11.62 48.18
CA PRO A 8 -17.21 10.55 48.84
C PRO A 8 -16.81 9.46 47.84
N ARG A 9 -15.56 9.00 47.94
CA ARG A 9 -15.00 7.93 47.09
C ARG A 9 -15.52 6.55 47.50
N SER A 10 -16.77 6.24 47.17
CA SER A 10 -17.21 4.84 47.06
C SER A 10 -16.48 4.21 45.87
N ALA A 11 -15.78 3.09 46.07
CA ALA A 11 -15.23 2.31 44.96
C ALA A 11 -16.38 1.87 44.03
N ALA A 12 -16.33 2.29 42.77
CA ALA A 12 -17.29 1.90 41.75
C ALA A 12 -16.94 0.51 41.19
N GLY A 13 -17.95 -0.27 40.83
CA GLY A 13 -17.77 -1.53 40.12
C GLY A 13 -16.92 -1.34 38.86
N THR A 14 -15.94 -2.22 38.69
CA THR A 14 -15.10 -2.30 37.49
C THR A 14 -15.48 -3.58 36.75
N ALA A 15 -16.02 -3.44 35.54
CA ALA A 15 -16.23 -4.56 34.63
C ALA A 15 -14.91 -4.88 33.91
N ILE A 16 -14.67 -6.16 33.64
CA ILE A 16 -13.55 -6.64 32.83
C ILE A 16 -14.15 -7.46 31.69
N LEU A 17 -14.11 -6.91 30.47
CA LEU A 17 -14.74 -7.51 29.30
C LEU A 17 -13.64 -8.14 28.41
N PRO A 18 -13.70 -9.46 28.11
CA PRO A 18 -12.71 -10.09 27.24
C PRO A 18 -12.87 -9.56 25.80
N LEU A 19 -11.75 -9.29 25.14
CA LEU A 19 -11.72 -8.89 23.73
C LEU A 19 -11.36 -10.08 22.82
N THR A 20 -11.75 -9.99 21.56
CA THR A 20 -11.32 -10.96 20.53
C THR A 20 -9.84 -10.78 20.18
N LYS A 21 -9.27 -11.70 19.37
CA LYS A 21 -7.88 -11.64 18.86
C LYS A 21 -7.54 -10.39 18.04
N ASP A 22 -8.53 -9.55 17.74
CA ASP A 22 -8.42 -8.28 17.02
C ASP A 22 -8.78 -7.07 17.91
N TYR A 23 -8.79 -7.25 19.23
CA TYR A 23 -9.21 -6.26 20.24
C TYR A 23 -10.64 -5.72 20.01
N GLY A 24 -11.49 -6.52 19.35
CA GLY A 24 -12.90 -6.21 19.16
C GLY A 24 -13.74 -6.69 20.32
N ILE A 25 -14.85 -5.99 20.60
CA ILE A 25 -15.87 -6.44 21.55
C ILE A 25 -17.14 -6.86 20.81
N SER A 26 -17.74 -7.95 21.27
CA SER A 26 -18.97 -8.52 20.71
C SER A 26 -20.19 -8.07 21.53
N LEU A 27 -21.37 -7.99 20.92
CA LEU A 27 -22.60 -7.60 21.65
C LEU A 27 -23.09 -8.74 22.54
N GLU A 28 -22.71 -9.95 22.19
CA GLU A 28 -22.98 -11.20 22.89
C GLU A 28 -22.22 -11.21 24.23
N ILE A 29 -20.88 -11.06 24.19
CA ILE A 29 -20.02 -10.86 25.38
C ILE A 29 -20.51 -9.69 26.24
N LEU A 30 -20.91 -8.58 25.60
CA LEU A 30 -21.38 -7.39 26.30
C LEU A 30 -22.72 -7.62 27.04
N LYS A 31 -23.63 -8.43 26.49
CA LYS A 31 -24.90 -8.84 27.13
C LYS A 31 -24.68 -9.85 28.25
N GLU A 32 -23.86 -10.86 28.03
CA GLU A 32 -23.49 -11.89 29.02
C GLU A 32 -22.89 -11.26 30.29
N ASN A 33 -22.21 -10.12 30.14
CA ASN A 33 -21.60 -9.37 31.23
C ASN A 33 -22.43 -8.16 31.69
N CYS A 34 -23.71 -8.04 31.28
CA CYS A 34 -24.60 -6.94 31.67
C CYS A 34 -25.43 -7.30 32.91
N LEU A 35 -25.34 -6.49 33.97
CA LEU A 35 -25.95 -6.77 35.27
C LEU A 35 -27.49 -6.86 35.25
N ASP A 36 -28.12 -6.09 34.37
CA ASP A 36 -29.58 -5.91 34.30
C ASP A 36 -30.05 -6.03 32.84
N ALA A 37 -29.64 -7.13 32.17
CA ALA A 37 -29.77 -7.33 30.72
C ALA A 37 -31.21 -7.23 30.18
N ASP A 38 -32.22 -7.61 30.96
CA ASP A 38 -33.63 -7.55 30.54
C ASP A 38 -34.13 -6.10 30.33
N LEU A 39 -33.49 -5.12 30.97
CA LEU A 39 -33.83 -3.70 30.85
C LEU A 39 -33.25 -3.04 29.58
N LEU A 40 -32.48 -3.77 28.76
CA LEU A 40 -31.79 -3.24 27.58
C LEU A 40 -32.70 -2.74 26.46
N THR A 41 -33.94 -3.21 26.41
CA THR A 41 -34.95 -2.82 25.41
C THR A 41 -35.62 -1.48 25.72
N GLY A 42 -35.76 -1.14 27.00
CA GLY A 42 -36.43 0.09 27.45
C GLY A 42 -35.54 1.35 27.44
N ILE A 43 -34.24 1.22 27.20
CA ILE A 43 -33.29 2.34 27.28
C ILE A 43 -32.72 2.71 25.90
N GLY A 44 -32.99 3.97 25.52
CA GLY A 44 -32.48 4.59 24.31
C GLY A 44 -30.96 4.75 24.26
N VAL A 45 -30.45 5.02 23.07
CA VAL A 45 -29.03 5.25 22.83
C VAL A 45 -28.61 6.60 23.44
N PRO A 46 -27.61 6.66 24.32
CA PRO A 46 -27.17 7.92 24.93
C PRO A 46 -26.42 8.81 23.93
N THR A 47 -26.49 10.11 24.16
CA THR A 47 -25.52 11.05 23.58
C THR A 47 -24.22 10.93 24.38
N ILE A 48 -23.09 10.83 23.70
CA ILE A 48 -21.78 10.64 24.34
C ILE A 48 -20.87 11.80 23.93
N LYS A 49 -20.25 12.46 24.90
CA LYS A 49 -19.18 13.44 24.67
C LYS A 49 -17.86 12.94 25.21
N PHE A 50 -16.78 13.34 24.56
CA PHE A 50 -15.43 13.16 25.09
C PHE A 50 -15.19 14.07 26.31
N MET A 51 -14.29 13.68 27.21
CA MET A 51 -13.82 14.55 28.30
C MET A 51 -12.30 14.57 28.42
N GLU A 52 -11.66 13.40 28.49
CA GLU A 52 -10.19 13.30 28.56
C GLU A 52 -9.69 11.95 28.00
N TYR A 53 -8.45 11.96 27.51
CA TYR A 53 -7.64 10.75 27.34
C TYR A 53 -6.33 10.96 28.07
N LYS A 54 -6.05 10.13 29.09
CA LYS A 54 -4.90 10.31 29.99
C LYS A 54 -4.48 8.98 30.58
N SER A 55 -3.16 8.73 30.68
CA SER A 55 -2.60 7.50 31.26
C SER A 55 -3.19 6.21 30.66
N HIS A 56 -3.32 6.17 29.33
CA HIS A 56 -3.94 5.08 28.56
C HIS A 56 -5.44 4.82 28.85
N GLN A 57 -6.13 5.74 29.54
CA GLN A 57 -7.56 5.66 29.87
C GLN A 57 -8.37 6.73 29.12
N LEU A 58 -9.43 6.29 28.43
CA LEU A 58 -10.42 7.15 27.80
C LEU A 58 -11.58 7.43 28.77
N THR A 59 -11.91 8.70 28.97
CA THR A 59 -13.05 9.14 29.78
C THR A 59 -14.06 9.87 28.91
N LEU A 60 -15.30 9.38 28.95
CA LEU A 60 -16.45 9.95 28.24
C LEU A 60 -17.53 10.33 29.25
N ASN A 61 -18.39 11.29 28.90
CA ASN A 61 -19.66 11.51 29.59
C ASN A 61 -20.81 11.01 28.71
N SER A 62 -21.69 10.20 29.29
CA SER A 62 -22.81 9.53 28.63
C SER A 62 -24.11 10.10 29.17
N PHE A 63 -24.78 10.90 28.34
CA PHE A 63 -25.99 11.66 28.65
C PHE A 63 -27.21 10.79 28.33
N PHE A 64 -28.00 10.45 29.35
CA PHE A 64 -29.30 9.78 29.21
C PHE A 64 -30.43 10.75 29.58
N PRO A 65 -31.69 10.51 29.17
CA PRO A 65 -32.81 11.42 29.47
C PRO A 65 -33.07 11.68 30.97
N SER A 66 -32.52 10.84 31.86
CA SER A 66 -32.70 10.94 33.32
C SER A 66 -31.47 11.44 34.09
N ASN A 67 -30.25 11.20 33.60
CA ASN A 67 -28.99 11.50 34.29
C ASN A 67 -27.77 11.39 33.34
N ASP A 68 -26.68 12.02 33.75
CA ASP A 68 -25.36 11.91 33.12
C ASP A 68 -24.45 10.91 33.86
N TYR A 69 -23.70 10.11 33.11
CA TYR A 69 -22.77 9.13 33.66
C TYR A 69 -21.38 9.22 33.02
N VAL A 70 -20.37 9.41 33.86
CA VAL A 70 -18.97 9.34 33.45
C VAL A 70 -18.59 7.86 33.30
N VAL A 71 -18.17 7.47 32.10
CA VAL A 71 -17.71 6.11 31.79
C VAL A 71 -16.25 6.15 31.35
N LYS A 72 -15.42 5.31 31.97
CA LYS A 72 -13.97 5.22 31.74
C LYS A 72 -13.61 3.86 31.16
N PHE A 73 -12.74 3.87 30.14
CA PHE A 73 -12.31 2.69 29.37
C PHE A 73 -10.78 2.60 29.35
N LYS A 74 -10.23 1.41 29.58
CA LYS A 74 -8.80 1.12 29.50
C LYS A 74 -8.58 -0.33 29.04
N ILE A 75 -7.59 -0.59 28.19
CA ILE A 75 -7.17 -1.97 27.91
C ILE A 75 -6.07 -2.40 28.89
N VAL A 76 -6.23 -3.59 29.46
CA VAL A 76 -5.27 -4.31 30.29
C VAL A 76 -5.38 -5.79 29.93
N ASP A 77 -4.26 -6.44 29.63
CA ASP A 77 -4.15 -7.89 29.41
C ASP A 77 -5.24 -8.47 28.47
N ASN A 78 -5.33 -7.88 27.27
CA ASN A 78 -6.32 -8.17 26.22
C ASN A 78 -7.80 -8.06 26.64
N SER A 79 -8.07 -7.38 27.76
CA SER A 79 -9.41 -7.14 28.29
C SER A 79 -9.70 -5.64 28.37
N LEU A 80 -10.96 -5.26 28.11
CA LEU A 80 -11.45 -3.91 28.26
C LEU A 80 -11.97 -3.72 29.70
N GLN A 81 -11.22 -2.97 30.51
CA GLN A 81 -11.66 -2.50 31.82
C GLN A 81 -12.63 -1.32 31.65
N VAL A 82 -13.79 -1.39 32.28
CA VAL A 82 -14.85 -0.39 32.20
C VAL A 82 -15.31 0.02 33.61
N VAL A 83 -15.36 1.33 33.86
CA VAL A 83 -15.80 1.89 35.16
C VAL A 83 -16.86 2.96 34.90
N CYS A 84 -17.94 2.96 35.67
CA CYS A 84 -19.05 3.92 35.53
C CYS A 84 -19.36 4.66 36.84
N SER A 85 -19.72 5.94 36.77
CA SER A 85 -20.07 6.77 37.94
C SER A 85 -21.39 6.43 38.62
N CYS A 86 -22.16 5.44 38.14
CA CYS A 86 -23.50 5.10 38.65
C CYS A 86 -23.52 4.45 40.06
N LYS A 87 -22.37 4.30 40.72
CA LYS A 87 -22.19 3.74 42.08
C LYS A 87 -22.64 2.29 42.29
N GLU A 88 -22.96 1.57 41.22
CA GLU A 88 -23.14 0.12 41.27
C GLU A 88 -21.86 -0.56 41.77
N LYS A 89 -22.02 -1.57 42.62
CA LYS A 89 -20.96 -2.33 43.30
C LYS A 89 -20.88 -3.79 42.83
N ARG A 90 -21.95 -4.33 42.22
CA ARG A 90 -21.95 -5.69 41.65
C ARG A 90 -20.87 -5.81 40.55
N PRO A 91 -20.13 -6.92 40.48
CA PRO A 91 -19.14 -7.13 39.42
C PRO A 91 -19.86 -7.39 38.09
N GLY A 92 -19.70 -6.49 37.13
CA GLY A 92 -20.32 -6.58 35.81
C GLY A 92 -20.47 -5.21 35.15
N THR A 93 -20.91 -5.21 33.90
CA THR A 93 -21.18 -4.00 33.13
C THR A 93 -22.55 -3.47 33.54
N CYS A 94 -22.59 -2.26 34.10
CA CYS A 94 -23.86 -1.60 34.36
C CYS A 94 -24.53 -1.16 33.05
N LEU A 95 -25.86 -1.02 33.08
CA LEU A 95 -26.71 -0.68 31.95
C LEU A 95 -26.24 0.58 31.16
N HIS A 96 -25.75 1.61 31.86
CA HIS A 96 -25.18 2.82 31.26
C HIS A 96 -23.89 2.57 30.45
N ALA A 97 -23.00 1.72 30.98
CA ALA A 97 -21.73 1.36 30.34
C ALA A 97 -21.97 0.46 29.13
N TYR A 98 -22.90 -0.50 29.23
CA TYR A 98 -23.39 -1.28 28.09
C TYR A 98 -23.84 -0.35 26.96
N LYS A 99 -24.78 0.57 27.25
CA LYS A 99 -25.37 1.45 26.23
C LYS A 99 -24.35 2.42 25.62
N THR A 100 -23.35 2.83 26.40
CA THR A 100 -22.20 3.61 25.91
C THR A 100 -21.37 2.80 24.90
N ILE A 101 -21.07 1.52 25.19
CA ILE A 101 -20.31 0.63 24.30
C ILE A 101 -21.12 0.28 23.04
N GLU A 102 -22.42 0.01 23.16
CA GLU A 102 -23.34 -0.26 22.05
C GLU A 102 -23.39 0.93 21.07
N ALA A 103 -23.51 2.16 21.58
CA ALA A 103 -23.53 3.38 20.76
C ALA A 103 -22.22 3.63 20.00
N ILE A 104 -21.08 3.39 20.66
CA ILE A 104 -19.73 3.55 20.09
C ILE A 104 -19.48 2.48 19.02
N THR A 105 -19.66 1.21 19.35
CA THR A 105 -19.38 0.08 18.45
C THR A 105 -20.38 0.01 17.28
N GLY A 106 -21.62 0.44 17.49
CA GLY A 106 -22.62 0.62 16.43
C GLY A 106 -22.32 1.76 15.45
N LYS A 107 -21.42 2.71 15.80
CA LYS A 107 -20.98 3.79 14.88
C LYS A 107 -19.61 3.54 14.26
N TYR A 108 -18.65 3.09 15.04
CA TYR A 108 -17.24 2.95 14.64
C TYR A 108 -16.79 1.49 14.45
N GLY A 109 -17.71 0.53 14.59
CA GLY A 109 -17.44 -0.91 14.49
C GLY A 109 -16.97 -1.55 15.80
N LYS A 110 -17.11 -2.89 15.87
CA LYS A 110 -16.72 -3.72 17.03
C LYS A 110 -15.26 -3.53 17.47
N GLY A 111 -14.37 -3.15 16.54
CA GLY A 111 -12.93 -2.93 16.76
C GLY A 111 -12.52 -1.55 17.31
N TYR A 112 -13.44 -0.63 17.62
CA TYR A 112 -13.09 0.74 18.08
C TYR A 112 -12.07 0.75 19.23
N PHE A 113 -12.26 -0.09 20.24
CA PHE A 113 -11.41 -0.09 21.45
C PHE A 113 -9.97 -0.56 21.21
N SER A 114 -9.68 -1.25 20.09
CA SER A 114 -8.31 -1.61 19.68
C SER A 114 -7.37 -0.40 19.64
N GLN A 115 -7.90 0.80 19.34
CA GLN A 115 -7.14 2.04 19.27
C GLN A 115 -6.62 2.51 20.65
N LEU A 116 -7.18 1.98 21.75
CA LEU A 116 -6.76 2.23 23.14
C LEU A 116 -5.67 1.26 23.63
N VAL A 117 -5.22 0.31 22.78
CA VAL A 117 -4.02 -0.48 23.07
C VAL A 117 -2.82 0.45 23.21
N ARG A 118 -1.91 0.14 24.13
CA ARG A 118 -0.76 0.99 24.44
C ARG A 118 0.11 1.24 23.20
N ASN A 119 0.52 2.49 23.00
CA ASN A 119 1.24 3.00 21.83
C ASN A 119 0.46 2.91 20.50
N ASN A 120 -0.85 2.62 20.52
CA ASN A 120 -1.68 2.62 19.31
C ASN A 120 -2.30 4.01 19.03
N VAL A 121 -3.16 4.12 18.01
CA VAL A 121 -3.70 5.37 17.44
C VAL A 121 -4.14 6.43 18.46
N PHE A 122 -4.79 6.10 19.58
CA PHE A 122 -5.15 7.12 20.59
C PHE A 122 -3.92 7.66 21.32
N ASP A 123 -3.06 6.81 21.87
CA ASP A 123 -1.83 7.24 22.56
C ASP A 123 -0.98 8.15 21.67
N LEU A 124 -0.82 7.77 20.40
CA LEU A 124 -0.04 8.54 19.43
C LEU A 124 -0.71 9.88 19.10
N ALA A 125 -2.04 9.93 18.95
CA ALA A 125 -2.75 11.18 18.69
C ALA A 125 -2.82 12.13 19.90
N PHE A 126 -2.72 11.62 21.12
CA PHE A 126 -2.62 12.46 22.32
C PHE A 126 -1.18 12.84 22.68
N SER A 127 -0.18 12.05 22.27
CA SER A 127 1.25 12.38 22.40
C SER A 127 1.77 13.31 21.29
N TYR A 128 1.24 13.18 20.07
CA TYR A 128 1.74 13.83 18.85
C TYR A 128 0.61 14.55 18.07
N PRO A 129 -0.09 15.52 18.69
CA PRO A 129 -1.31 16.12 18.13
C PRO A 129 -1.09 16.83 16.78
N ALA A 130 0.15 17.17 16.40
CA ALA A 130 0.46 17.74 15.10
C ALA A 130 0.26 16.75 13.93
N SER A 131 0.24 15.44 14.20
CA SER A 131 0.18 14.36 13.18
C SER A 131 -1.22 13.76 12.98
N PHE A 132 -2.22 14.16 13.77
CA PHE A 132 -3.56 13.56 13.76
C PHE A 132 -4.65 14.63 13.87
N ASP A 133 -5.80 14.37 13.24
CA ASP A 133 -7.02 15.15 13.43
C ASP A 133 -7.96 14.44 14.40
N LYS A 134 -8.69 15.21 15.22
CA LYS A 134 -9.60 14.71 16.25
C LYS A 134 -10.99 15.27 15.99
N GLU A 135 -11.96 14.39 15.78
CA GLU A 135 -13.36 14.74 15.53
C GLU A 135 -14.22 14.22 16.67
N GLU A 136 -14.60 15.13 17.56
CA GLU A 136 -15.60 14.90 18.61
C GLU A 136 -17.01 15.07 18.04
N ASN A 137 -17.95 14.25 18.51
CA ASN A 137 -19.36 14.29 18.13
C ASN A 137 -20.22 13.60 19.19
N GLU A 138 -21.53 13.54 18.97
CA GLU A 138 -22.54 12.97 19.87
C GLU A 138 -22.42 11.47 20.18
N ARG A 139 -21.40 10.77 19.65
CA ARG A 139 -21.06 9.39 19.99
C ARG A 139 -19.61 9.24 20.43
N GLY A 140 -19.05 10.28 21.05
CA GLY A 140 -17.66 10.34 21.52
C GLY A 140 -16.68 10.90 20.49
N ILE A 141 -15.42 10.49 20.60
CA ILE A 141 -14.30 10.99 19.80
C ILE A 141 -13.89 9.98 18.72
N SER A 142 -13.46 10.50 17.56
CA SER A 142 -12.75 9.73 16.55
C SER A 142 -11.42 10.39 16.19
N VAL A 143 -10.40 9.57 15.91
CA VAL A 143 -9.04 9.99 15.59
C VAL A 143 -8.74 9.60 14.14
N LYS A 144 -8.22 10.53 13.35
CA LYS A 144 -7.84 10.31 11.95
C LYS A 144 -6.37 10.65 11.73
N LYS A 145 -5.67 9.78 11.00
CA LYS A 145 -4.31 10.03 10.50
C LYS A 145 -4.36 11.18 9.49
N ARG A 146 -3.51 12.21 9.64
CA ARG A 146 -3.38 13.28 8.64
C ARG A 146 -2.85 12.71 7.32
N LYS A 147 -3.18 13.33 6.19
CA LYS A 147 -2.73 12.88 4.84
C LYS A 147 -1.20 12.81 4.70
N GLU A 148 -0.45 13.58 5.49
CA GLU A 148 1.02 13.49 5.56
C GLU A 148 1.54 12.19 6.22
N VAL A 149 0.69 11.46 6.94
CA VAL A 149 1.01 10.24 7.68
C VAL A 149 0.39 9.05 6.93
N MET A 150 0.88 8.84 5.70
CA MET A 150 0.36 7.88 4.71
C MET A 150 0.10 6.49 5.31
N GLN A 151 1.13 5.86 5.88
CA GLN A 151 0.98 4.69 6.73
C GLN A 151 1.76 4.86 8.03
N LEU A 152 1.27 4.21 9.07
CA LEU A 152 1.76 4.29 10.44
C LEU A 152 2.01 2.87 10.95
N PHE A 153 3.21 2.62 11.46
CA PHE A 153 3.53 1.36 12.14
C PHE A 153 3.00 1.37 13.59
N PRO A 154 2.52 0.24 14.14
CA PRO A 154 2.34 -1.07 13.49
C PRO A 154 1.25 -1.07 12.43
N PHE A 155 1.49 -1.78 11.33
CA PHE A 155 0.56 -1.83 10.19
C PHE A 155 -0.77 -2.51 10.54
N GLU A 156 -1.84 -2.08 9.88
CA GLU A 156 -3.13 -2.78 9.91
C GLU A 156 -2.96 -4.19 9.28
N LYS A 157 -3.57 -5.23 9.88
CA LYS A 157 -3.20 -6.66 9.71
C LYS A 157 -3.28 -7.26 8.28
N SER A 158 -3.65 -6.49 7.26
CA SER A 158 -3.99 -6.97 5.91
C SER A 158 -2.83 -7.03 4.90
N ALA A 159 -1.58 -6.75 5.29
CA ALA A 159 -0.49 -6.44 4.35
C ALA A 159 0.84 -7.20 4.57
N TYR A 160 0.87 -8.53 4.37
CA TYR A 160 2.11 -9.33 4.29
C TYR A 160 1.96 -10.57 3.39
N PRO A 161 3.02 -10.95 2.63
CA PRO A 161 3.46 -12.35 2.67
C PRO A 161 4.98 -12.62 2.50
N LEU A 162 5.49 -13.53 3.35
CA LEU A 162 6.55 -14.54 3.08
C LEU A 162 8.05 -14.11 2.95
N PRO A 163 9.02 -15.04 3.15
CA PRO A 163 10.36 -14.71 3.70
C PRO A 163 11.51 -14.53 2.69
N LEU A 164 12.68 -14.15 3.22
CA LEU A 164 13.75 -13.40 2.54
C LEU A 164 14.92 -14.24 1.96
N ASP A 165 15.21 -15.40 2.54
CA ASP A 165 16.59 -15.94 2.59
C ASP A 165 17.08 -16.66 1.31
N GLU A 166 16.16 -17.06 0.44
CA GLU A 166 16.51 -17.84 -0.76
C GLU A 166 17.10 -16.99 -1.88
N MET A 167 16.74 -15.70 -1.99
CA MET A 167 16.89 -14.89 -3.21
C MET A 167 18.32 -14.43 -3.57
N LEU A 168 19.32 -14.72 -2.73
CA LEU A 168 20.46 -13.81 -2.52
C LEU A 168 21.71 -13.99 -3.43
N LYS A 169 21.62 -14.77 -4.53
CA LYS A 169 22.75 -15.69 -4.87
C LYS A 169 23.40 -15.66 -6.28
N LEU A 170 22.92 -14.96 -7.33
CA LEU A 170 23.47 -15.11 -8.73
C LEU A 170 23.60 -13.81 -9.58
N LYS A 171 24.48 -13.85 -10.62
CA LYS A 171 24.90 -12.77 -11.59
C LYS A 171 25.11 -13.39 -13.02
N VAL A 172 25.76 -12.89 -14.10
CA VAL A 172 26.82 -11.87 -14.38
C VAL A 172 26.54 -10.99 -15.67
N PRO A 173 27.31 -10.82 -16.81
CA PRO A 173 27.25 -9.57 -17.64
C PRO A 173 26.99 -9.79 -19.21
N PRO A 174 27.56 -9.07 -20.24
CA PRO A 174 26.72 -8.47 -21.32
C PRO A 174 27.22 -8.55 -22.81
N GLU A 175 26.71 -7.67 -23.70
CA GLU A 175 26.65 -7.77 -25.19
C GLU A 175 27.18 -6.52 -25.99
N VAL A 176 27.07 -6.51 -27.34
CA VAL A 176 27.25 -5.38 -28.30
C VAL A 176 26.32 -5.55 -29.55
N GLY A 177 25.88 -4.49 -30.26
CA GLY A 177 24.96 -4.56 -31.44
C GLY A 177 25.07 -3.48 -32.55
N PHE A 178 24.14 -3.46 -33.54
CA PHE A 178 24.19 -2.68 -34.82
C PHE A 178 22.78 -2.27 -35.40
N PRO A 179 22.65 -1.33 -36.40
CA PRO A 179 21.39 -0.61 -36.75
C PRO A 179 20.64 -0.99 -38.08
N ALA A 180 19.53 -0.28 -38.42
CA ALA A 180 18.47 -0.69 -39.39
C ALA A 180 17.97 0.37 -40.45
N LYS A 181 16.78 0.15 -41.07
CA LYS A 181 16.26 0.78 -42.34
C LYS A 181 14.90 1.57 -42.20
N ARG A 182 14.25 1.90 -43.34
CA ARG A 182 13.48 3.16 -43.57
C ARG A 182 11.95 3.16 -43.37
N GLU A 183 11.22 2.06 -43.59
CA GLU A 183 10.10 1.79 -42.68
C GLU A 183 10.72 1.09 -41.48
N SER A 184 10.32 1.49 -40.27
CA SER A 184 10.93 0.98 -39.04
C SER A 184 9.90 0.27 -38.19
N LEU A 185 10.30 -0.91 -37.76
CA LEU A 185 9.72 -1.55 -36.59
C LEU A 185 9.98 -0.66 -35.37
N ALA A 186 8.94 -0.42 -34.59
CA ALA A 186 9.03 0.19 -33.29
C ALA A 186 8.60 -0.81 -32.23
N PHE A 187 9.21 -0.73 -31.05
CA PHE A 187 8.89 -1.61 -29.93
C PHE A 187 8.22 -0.83 -28.82
N PHE A 188 7.00 -1.23 -28.49
CA PHE A 188 6.22 -0.67 -27.40
C PHE A 188 6.36 -1.52 -26.14
N VAL A 189 6.92 -0.91 -25.09
CA VAL A 189 6.81 -1.42 -23.71
C VAL A 189 5.39 -1.11 -23.24
N MET A 190 4.56 -2.15 -23.17
CA MET A 190 3.14 -2.05 -22.87
C MET A 190 2.96 -1.94 -21.36
N LEU A 191 2.38 -0.81 -20.92
CA LEU A 191 2.25 -0.46 -19.51
C LEU A 191 0.76 -0.46 -19.10
N PRO A 192 0.22 -1.61 -18.66
CA PRO A 192 -1.17 -1.73 -18.26
C PRO A 192 -1.50 -0.84 -17.06
N HIS A 193 -2.64 -0.17 -17.11
CA HIS A 193 -3.12 0.65 -16.00
C HIS A 193 -3.49 -0.22 -14.77
N SER A 194 -3.11 0.25 -13.58
CA SER A 194 -3.41 -0.39 -12.28
C SER A 194 -2.95 -1.85 -12.11
N GLY A 195 -1.82 -2.24 -12.72
CA GLY A 195 -1.14 -3.53 -12.41
C GLY A 195 -1.88 -4.81 -12.80
N ARG A 196 -3.03 -4.68 -13.48
CA ARG A 196 -3.97 -5.76 -13.88
C ARG A 196 -3.37 -6.88 -14.75
N GLN A 197 -2.21 -6.61 -15.31
CA GLN A 197 -1.45 -7.43 -16.23
C GLN A 197 0.01 -7.03 -16.01
N LEU A 198 0.97 -7.91 -16.29
CA LEU A 198 2.37 -7.52 -16.23
C LEU A 198 2.76 -6.75 -17.51
N PRO A 199 3.81 -5.91 -17.47
CA PRO A 199 4.32 -5.31 -18.69
C PRO A 199 4.72 -6.38 -19.71
N PHE A 200 4.49 -6.12 -20.99
CA PHE A 200 4.98 -6.96 -22.09
C PHE A 200 5.48 -6.09 -23.25
N LEU A 201 6.10 -6.71 -24.25
CA LEU A 201 6.62 -6.03 -25.43
C LEU A 201 5.68 -6.23 -26.62
N MET A 202 5.45 -5.20 -27.42
CA MET A 202 4.56 -5.23 -28.59
C MET A 202 5.25 -4.54 -29.78
N PRO A 203 5.54 -5.25 -30.88
CA PRO A 203 6.04 -4.62 -32.10
C PRO A 203 4.93 -3.82 -32.80
N ALA A 204 5.32 -2.79 -33.56
CA ALA A 204 4.42 -2.00 -34.37
C ALA A 204 5.14 -1.39 -35.58
N LEU A 205 4.43 -1.27 -36.70
CA LEU A 205 4.95 -0.65 -37.92
C LEU A 205 4.72 0.87 -37.88
N GLY A 206 5.80 1.66 -37.97
CA GLY A 206 5.77 3.11 -37.98
C GLY A 206 6.32 3.70 -39.28
N ARG A 207 5.60 4.67 -39.85
CA ARG A 207 6.12 5.48 -40.97
C ARG A 207 7.02 6.56 -40.44
N LEU A 208 8.26 6.61 -40.93
CA LEU A 208 9.24 7.61 -40.52
C LEU A 208 9.00 8.96 -41.21
N THR A 209 9.58 9.98 -40.61
CA THR A 209 9.90 11.28 -41.23
C THR A 209 10.92 11.12 -42.36
N ILE A 210 11.03 12.11 -43.25
CA ILE A 210 11.98 12.12 -44.39
C ILE A 210 13.43 11.93 -43.92
N GLY A 211 13.79 12.53 -42.78
CA GLY A 211 15.10 12.41 -42.12
C GLY A 211 15.32 11.12 -41.30
N ASN A 212 14.36 10.18 -41.32
CA ASN A 212 14.40 8.90 -40.62
C ASN A 212 14.58 8.97 -39.08
N ASP A 213 14.35 10.13 -38.45
CA ASP A 213 14.73 10.37 -37.04
C ASP A 213 13.57 10.16 -36.03
N LYS A 214 12.33 10.24 -36.53
CA LYS A 214 11.08 10.16 -35.76
C LYS A 214 10.00 9.38 -36.53
N VAL A 215 9.16 8.64 -35.82
CA VAL A 215 7.90 8.11 -36.37
C VAL A 215 6.88 9.24 -36.53
N LEU A 216 6.43 9.44 -37.76
CA LEU A 216 5.38 10.41 -38.11
C LEU A 216 4.00 9.89 -37.73
N SER A 217 3.67 8.66 -38.12
CA SER A 217 2.38 8.01 -37.89
C SER A 217 2.49 6.49 -37.78
N TRP A 218 1.51 5.87 -37.11
CA TRP A 218 1.46 4.43 -36.83
C TRP A 218 0.55 3.70 -37.83
N VAL A 219 1.02 2.56 -38.37
CA VAL A 219 0.31 1.78 -39.40
C VAL A 219 -0.56 0.69 -38.78
N LYS A 220 0.05 -0.26 -38.06
CA LYS A 220 -0.59 -1.26 -37.19
C LYS A 220 0.35 -1.72 -36.08
N PHE A 221 -0.20 -2.16 -34.95
CA PHE A 221 0.47 -3.10 -34.04
C PHE A 221 0.67 -4.43 -34.76
N LEU A 222 1.72 -5.17 -34.40
CA LEU A 222 2.04 -6.50 -34.92
C LEU A 222 2.00 -7.50 -33.76
N PRO A 223 0.78 -7.89 -33.28
CA PRO A 223 0.65 -8.81 -32.14
C PRO A 223 1.16 -10.21 -32.45
N MET A 224 1.27 -10.56 -33.73
CA MET A 224 1.99 -11.71 -34.29
C MET A 224 2.71 -11.20 -35.54
N VAL A 225 3.83 -11.80 -35.93
CA VAL A 225 4.54 -11.41 -37.15
C VAL A 225 3.96 -12.17 -38.35
N GLU A 226 3.28 -11.44 -39.24
CA GLU A 226 2.80 -12.00 -40.52
C GLU A 226 3.96 -12.01 -41.54
N SER A 227 4.02 -13.00 -42.43
CA SER A 227 5.16 -13.22 -43.37
C SER A 227 5.40 -12.10 -44.41
N GLU A 228 4.49 -11.14 -44.51
CA GLU A 228 4.72 -9.88 -45.22
C GLU A 228 5.66 -8.91 -44.45
N HIS A 229 5.66 -8.95 -43.11
CA HIS A 229 6.51 -8.11 -42.24
C HIS A 229 7.86 -8.72 -41.90
N GLU A 230 7.99 -10.06 -41.89
CA GLU A 230 9.28 -10.73 -41.68
C GLU A 230 10.36 -10.17 -42.64
N LYS A 231 9.95 -9.91 -43.90
CA LYS A 231 10.76 -9.33 -44.98
C LYS A 231 11.20 -7.87 -44.73
N LEU A 232 10.60 -7.20 -43.75
CA LEU A 232 10.92 -5.83 -43.33
C LEU A 232 11.84 -5.79 -42.09
N MET A 233 12.01 -6.92 -41.40
CA MET A 233 12.81 -7.04 -40.18
C MET A 233 14.22 -7.55 -40.49
N ASN A 234 15.19 -7.15 -39.67
CA ASN A 234 16.45 -7.89 -39.58
C ASN A 234 16.30 -9.08 -38.59
N VAL A 235 17.30 -9.99 -38.55
CA VAL A 235 17.24 -11.21 -37.71
C VAL A 235 17.02 -10.90 -36.22
N HIS A 236 17.66 -9.85 -35.70
CA HIS A 236 17.51 -9.39 -34.32
C HIS A 236 16.09 -8.88 -34.05
N GLN A 237 15.53 -8.09 -34.97
CA GLN A 237 14.17 -7.55 -34.89
C GLN A 237 13.09 -8.62 -34.99
N LEU A 238 13.32 -9.66 -35.79
CA LEU A 238 12.45 -10.82 -35.90
C LEU A 238 12.47 -11.65 -34.60
N ASP A 239 13.66 -12.00 -34.11
CA ASP A 239 13.81 -12.74 -32.84
C ASP A 239 13.27 -11.96 -31.62
N LEU A 240 13.52 -10.65 -31.58
CA LEU A 240 12.95 -9.74 -30.58
C LEU A 240 11.41 -9.72 -30.66
N SER A 241 10.83 -9.76 -31.86
CA SER A 241 9.37 -9.82 -32.05
C SER A 241 8.76 -11.17 -31.66
N ILE A 242 9.42 -12.29 -31.98
CA ILE A 242 8.99 -13.64 -31.56
C ILE A 242 9.01 -13.75 -30.03
N LYS A 243 10.08 -13.28 -29.37
CA LYS A 243 10.15 -13.24 -27.90
C LYS A 243 9.16 -12.24 -27.29
N ALA A 244 8.86 -11.13 -27.97
CA ALA A 244 7.84 -10.18 -27.54
C ALA A 244 6.45 -10.84 -27.48
N ASP A 245 6.12 -11.66 -28.49
CA ASP A 245 4.86 -12.38 -28.56
C ASP A 245 4.74 -13.44 -27.46
N GLN A 246 5.78 -14.26 -27.25
CA GLN A 246 5.83 -15.24 -26.15
C GLN A 246 5.70 -14.59 -24.76
N LEU A 247 6.24 -13.38 -24.58
CA LEU A 247 6.09 -12.58 -23.36
C LEU A 247 4.65 -12.03 -23.22
N ARG A 248 4.06 -11.56 -24.32
CA ARG A 248 2.65 -11.11 -24.39
C ARG A 248 1.71 -12.23 -23.99
N GLU A 249 1.82 -13.41 -24.58
CA GLU A 249 0.95 -14.57 -24.27
C GLU A 249 1.06 -14.99 -22.80
N LYS A 250 2.28 -15.13 -22.27
CA LYS A 250 2.51 -15.41 -20.85
C LYS A 250 1.84 -14.36 -19.96
N SER A 251 1.89 -13.08 -20.33
CA SER A 251 1.28 -12.01 -19.56
C SER A 251 -0.24 -11.88 -19.72
N ASP A 252 -0.80 -12.14 -20.90
CA ASP A 252 -2.25 -12.23 -21.12
C ASP A 252 -2.82 -13.37 -20.27
N ALA A 253 -2.25 -14.58 -20.36
CA ALA A 253 -2.69 -15.76 -19.61
C ALA A 253 -2.62 -15.56 -18.09
N LEU A 254 -1.56 -14.91 -17.58
CA LEU A 254 -1.43 -14.61 -16.15
C LEU A 254 -2.39 -13.50 -15.68
N GLY A 255 -2.78 -12.58 -16.58
CA GLY A 255 -3.85 -11.61 -16.32
C GLY A 255 -5.21 -12.31 -16.19
N GLU A 256 -5.51 -13.24 -17.08
CA GLU A 256 -6.76 -14.02 -17.07
C GLU A 256 -6.86 -14.94 -15.85
N GLN A 257 -5.79 -15.64 -15.47
CA GLN A 257 -5.73 -16.48 -14.26
C GLN A 257 -5.97 -15.69 -12.95
N ARG A 258 -5.78 -14.37 -12.96
CA ARG A 258 -5.93 -13.49 -11.79
C ARG A 258 -7.20 -12.62 -11.85
N ASP A 259 -8.13 -12.88 -12.77
CA ASP A 259 -9.27 -12.01 -13.13
C ASP A 259 -8.87 -10.52 -13.25
N TYR A 260 -7.69 -10.28 -13.84
CA TYR A 260 -7.10 -8.96 -14.00
C TYR A 260 -7.05 -8.14 -12.68
N CYS A 261 -6.84 -8.81 -11.54
CA CYS A 261 -6.69 -8.20 -10.23
C CYS A 261 -5.56 -7.16 -10.21
N ARG A 262 -5.71 -6.12 -9.39
CA ARG A 262 -4.74 -5.01 -9.29
C ARG A 262 -3.44 -5.38 -8.58
N GLU A 263 -3.35 -6.60 -8.06
CA GLU A 263 -2.25 -7.13 -7.25
C GLU A 263 -1.35 -8.01 -8.13
N PRO A 264 -0.11 -7.58 -8.50
CA PRO A 264 0.87 -8.50 -9.05
C PRO A 264 1.35 -9.40 -7.90
N ASN A 265 0.82 -10.63 -7.84
CA ASN A 265 1.35 -11.64 -6.94
C ASN A 265 2.81 -11.92 -7.32
N TRP A 266 3.74 -11.86 -6.36
CA TRP A 266 5.19 -12.00 -6.62
C TRP A 266 5.65 -13.46 -6.68
N ASP A 267 4.81 -14.30 -7.29
CA ASP A 267 5.00 -15.74 -7.45
C ASP A 267 5.99 -16.13 -8.56
N LYS A 268 6.17 -17.45 -8.73
CA LYS A 268 7.06 -18.04 -9.73
C LYS A 268 6.64 -17.71 -11.18
N GLN A 269 5.37 -17.42 -11.46
CA GLN A 269 4.90 -17.05 -12.80
C GLN A 269 5.29 -15.60 -13.13
N THR A 270 5.10 -14.68 -12.18
CA THR A 270 5.59 -13.30 -12.28
C THR A 270 7.12 -13.26 -12.38
N GLN A 271 7.84 -14.17 -11.70
CA GLN A 271 9.29 -14.31 -11.81
C GLN A 271 9.75 -14.82 -13.19
N VAL A 272 9.03 -15.77 -13.80
CA VAL A 272 9.30 -16.21 -15.19
C VAL A 272 9.20 -15.03 -16.15
N ILE A 273 8.12 -14.22 -16.06
CA ILE A 273 7.93 -13.05 -16.91
C ILE A 273 9.02 -11.98 -16.70
N TYR A 274 9.46 -11.76 -15.46
CA TYR A 274 10.63 -10.93 -15.17
C TYR A 274 11.93 -11.49 -15.82
N ASN A 275 12.12 -12.81 -15.79
CA ASN A 275 13.30 -13.45 -16.37
C ASN A 275 13.31 -13.40 -17.91
N GLU A 276 12.15 -13.41 -18.58
CA GLU A 276 12.07 -13.13 -20.02
C GLU A 276 12.40 -11.67 -20.32
N TRP A 277 11.86 -10.72 -19.53
CA TRP A 277 12.24 -9.32 -19.61
C TRP A 277 13.75 -9.12 -19.46
N LYS A 278 14.41 -9.88 -18.59
CA LYS A 278 15.87 -9.81 -18.39
C LYS A 278 16.68 -10.18 -19.63
N LYS A 279 16.13 -11.03 -20.52
CA LYS A 279 16.73 -11.39 -21.82
C LYS A 279 16.40 -10.35 -22.90
N LEU A 280 15.19 -9.81 -22.86
CA LEU A 280 14.65 -8.84 -23.82
C LEU A 280 15.19 -7.41 -23.64
N PHE A 281 15.49 -7.02 -22.41
CA PHE A 281 15.89 -5.65 -22.08
C PHE A 281 17.29 -5.26 -22.58
N PRO A 282 18.30 -6.16 -22.64
CA PRO A 282 19.53 -5.94 -23.41
C PRO A 282 19.28 -5.80 -24.91
N MET A 283 18.52 -6.73 -25.52
CA MET A 283 18.19 -6.68 -26.95
C MET A 283 17.58 -5.32 -27.37
N LEU A 284 16.67 -4.79 -26.55
CA LEU A 284 16.03 -3.50 -26.75
C LEU A 284 16.98 -2.30 -26.75
N GLN A 285 18.17 -2.36 -26.13
CA GLN A 285 19.11 -1.23 -26.09
C GLN A 285 19.67 -0.88 -27.48
N ASN A 286 19.56 -1.81 -28.43
CA ASN A 286 19.99 -1.62 -29.82
C ASN A 286 18.91 -0.97 -30.70
N GLU A 287 17.67 -0.82 -30.22
CA GLU A 287 16.53 -0.36 -31.01
C GLU A 287 16.34 1.17 -30.98
N VAL A 288 16.13 1.77 -32.15
CA VAL A 288 16.04 3.24 -32.30
C VAL A 288 14.66 3.80 -31.91
N PHE A 289 13.61 2.98 -32.04
CA PHE A 289 12.21 3.41 -31.94
C PHE A 289 11.47 2.69 -30.80
N ILE A 290 11.89 2.98 -29.57
CA ILE A 290 11.28 2.43 -28.36
C ILE A 290 10.32 3.44 -27.75
N TYR A 291 9.16 2.95 -27.34
CA TYR A 291 8.07 3.75 -26.78
C TYR A 291 7.47 3.05 -25.57
N THR A 292 6.95 3.78 -24.59
CA THR A 292 5.97 3.23 -23.64
C THR A 292 4.56 3.44 -24.17
N TYR A 293 3.65 2.49 -23.88
CA TYR A 293 2.25 2.59 -24.24
C TYR A 293 1.33 2.36 -23.05
N HIS A 294 0.60 3.39 -22.63
CA HIS A 294 -0.39 3.27 -21.56
C HIS A 294 -1.75 2.82 -22.10
N TYR A 295 -2.31 1.74 -21.55
CA TYR A 295 -3.57 1.16 -22.04
C TYR A 295 -4.43 0.54 -20.94
N PHE A 296 -5.70 0.32 -21.27
CA PHE A 296 -6.75 -0.22 -20.39
C PHE A 296 -7.24 -1.58 -20.91
N GLY A 297 -6.44 -2.63 -20.72
CA GLY A 297 -6.80 -4.03 -21.00
C GLY A 297 -6.50 -4.54 -22.40
N SER A 298 -6.15 -5.83 -22.48
CA SER A 298 -5.71 -6.56 -23.69
C SER A 298 -6.68 -6.50 -24.87
N ARG A 299 -7.99 -6.41 -24.59
CA ARG A 299 -9.07 -6.31 -25.60
C ARG A 299 -8.97 -5.08 -26.52
N ILE A 300 -8.13 -4.09 -26.21
CA ILE A 300 -7.87 -2.93 -27.07
C ILE A 300 -7.30 -3.35 -28.43
N PHE A 301 -6.31 -4.26 -28.48
CA PHE A 301 -5.57 -4.54 -29.73
C PHE A 301 -6.44 -5.21 -30.79
N ARG A 302 -7.33 -6.13 -30.37
CA ARG A 302 -8.33 -6.76 -31.25
C ARG A 302 -9.40 -5.80 -31.80
N ARG A 303 -9.59 -4.63 -31.17
CA ARG A 303 -10.60 -3.61 -31.56
C ARG A 303 -10.00 -2.33 -32.16
N ARG A 304 -8.71 -2.08 -31.96
CA ARG A 304 -7.98 -0.90 -32.44
C ARG A 304 -6.58 -1.34 -32.88
N PRO A 305 -6.41 -1.77 -34.15
CA PRO A 305 -5.12 -2.25 -34.64
C PRO A 305 -4.06 -1.15 -34.74
N ARG A 306 -4.42 0.14 -34.63
CA ARG A 306 -3.46 1.27 -34.70
C ARG A 306 -3.11 1.80 -33.30
N PRO A 307 -1.81 1.92 -32.95
CA PRO A 307 -1.37 2.65 -31.75
C PRO A 307 -1.86 4.11 -31.75
N ASN A 308 -2.44 4.56 -30.64
CA ASN A 308 -2.81 5.96 -30.47
C ASN A 308 -1.58 6.80 -30.09
N LYS A 309 -1.30 7.86 -30.87
CA LYS A 309 -0.13 8.72 -30.67
C LYS A 309 -0.12 9.45 -29.31
N SER A 310 -1.29 9.76 -28.73
CA SER A 310 -1.36 10.37 -27.38
C SER A 310 -0.97 9.43 -26.24
N ASN A 311 -0.93 8.11 -26.49
CA ASN A 311 -0.59 7.09 -25.49
C ASN A 311 0.86 6.60 -25.65
N ALA A 312 1.56 7.06 -26.69
CA ALA A 312 2.84 6.56 -27.18
C ALA A 312 3.99 7.54 -26.84
N ASN A 313 4.64 7.35 -25.70
CA ASN A 313 5.74 8.21 -25.26
C ASN A 313 7.09 7.61 -25.69
N ARG A 314 7.89 8.30 -26.51
CA ARG A 314 9.25 7.81 -26.89
C ARG A 314 10.11 7.73 -25.63
N ILE A 315 10.86 6.64 -25.48
CA ILE A 315 11.69 6.38 -24.30
C ILE A 315 13.05 5.82 -24.72
N ALA A 316 14.11 6.15 -23.99
CA ALA A 316 15.43 5.55 -24.19
C ALA A 316 15.64 4.41 -23.18
N VAL A 317 15.93 3.19 -23.66
CA VAL A 317 16.27 2.05 -22.79
C VAL A 317 17.74 2.16 -22.38
N CYS A 318 18.02 2.04 -21.08
CA CYS A 318 19.34 2.31 -20.51
C CYS A 318 19.92 1.07 -19.82
N ALA A 319 21.18 0.76 -20.13
CA ALA A 319 21.96 -0.32 -19.49
C ALA A 319 22.21 -0.11 -17.98
N ASP A 320 22.09 1.14 -17.50
CA ASP A 320 22.35 1.48 -16.10
C ASP A 320 21.34 0.82 -15.16
N THR A 321 21.85 0.09 -14.17
CA THR A 321 21.01 -0.49 -13.11
C THR A 321 20.50 0.59 -12.15
N PRO A 322 19.19 0.65 -11.86
CA PRO A 322 18.66 1.39 -10.73
C PRO A 322 18.85 0.60 -9.43
N VAL A 323 19.52 1.21 -8.45
CA VAL A 323 19.81 0.62 -7.13
C VAL A 323 18.90 1.26 -6.09
N ILE A 324 18.14 0.44 -5.37
CA ILE A 324 17.27 0.90 -4.28
C ILE A 324 18.11 1.25 -3.04
N TYR A 325 17.69 2.29 -2.32
CA TYR A 325 18.13 2.57 -0.96
C TYR A 325 16.95 3.11 -0.15
N PHE A 326 17.04 3.05 1.17
CA PHE A 326 16.08 3.66 2.08
C PHE A 326 16.69 4.86 2.79
N LYS A 327 15.87 5.85 3.11
CA LYS A 327 16.26 7.02 3.89
C LYS A 327 15.30 7.18 5.06
N VAL A 328 15.80 7.24 6.29
CA VAL A 328 14.98 7.45 7.50
C VAL A 328 15.15 8.88 7.98
N THR A 329 14.21 9.76 7.63
CA THR A 329 14.21 11.15 8.09
C THR A 329 13.49 11.28 9.43
N TYR A 330 13.98 12.15 10.31
CA TYR A 330 13.22 12.59 11.48
C TYR A 330 12.58 13.95 11.20
N THR A 331 11.25 14.01 11.23
CA THR A 331 10.47 15.21 10.89
C THR A 331 9.56 15.59 12.05
N LYS A 332 9.93 16.67 12.75
CA LYS A 332 9.28 17.22 13.96
C LYS A 332 9.24 16.25 15.15
N GLU A 333 8.42 15.22 15.04
CA GLU A 333 8.05 14.28 16.11
C GLU A 333 8.11 12.82 15.66
N ARG A 334 8.06 12.57 14.34
CA ARG A 334 7.97 11.24 13.71
C ARG A 334 9.19 10.93 12.86
N PHE A 335 9.55 9.66 12.78
CA PHE A 335 10.44 9.13 11.75
C PHE A 335 9.62 8.79 10.51
N GLN A 336 10.18 9.02 9.32
CA GLN A 336 9.60 8.69 8.02
C GLN A 336 10.65 7.96 7.18
N MET A 337 10.34 6.73 6.77
CA MET A 337 11.18 5.94 5.87
C MET A 337 10.74 6.15 4.41
N ASP A 338 11.64 6.72 3.62
CA ASP A 338 11.51 7.02 2.20
C ASP A 338 12.28 5.98 1.36
N LEU A 339 11.68 5.47 0.27
CA LEU A 339 12.44 4.75 -0.77
C LEU A 339 13.08 5.75 -1.72
N GLY A 340 14.38 5.60 -1.95
CA GLY A 340 15.14 6.31 -2.97
C GLY A 340 15.74 5.35 -3.99
N ILE A 341 16.10 5.90 -5.16
CA ILE A 341 16.77 5.16 -6.24
C ILE A 341 18.06 5.89 -6.60
N LYS A 342 19.14 5.13 -6.80
CA LYS A 342 20.43 5.61 -7.32
C LYS A 342 20.66 5.04 -8.71
N ILE A 343 21.20 5.86 -9.62
CA ILE A 343 21.67 5.43 -10.94
C ILE A 343 23.11 5.93 -11.10
N LYS A 344 24.03 5.03 -11.49
CA LYS A 344 25.49 5.27 -11.42
C LYS A 344 25.93 5.85 -10.05
N GLY A 345 25.37 5.30 -8.95
CA GLY A 345 25.61 5.74 -7.57
C GLY A 345 24.93 7.05 -7.15
N LYS A 346 24.47 7.90 -8.09
CA LYS A 346 23.85 9.19 -7.81
C LYS A 346 22.35 9.04 -7.52
N PRO A 347 21.81 9.60 -6.43
CA PRO A 347 20.36 9.63 -6.18
C PRO A 347 19.60 10.34 -7.32
N ILE A 348 18.42 9.82 -7.66
CA ILE A 348 17.48 10.47 -8.58
C ILE A 348 16.16 10.83 -7.86
N SER A 349 15.57 11.95 -8.27
CA SER A 349 14.27 12.44 -7.79
C SER A 349 13.25 12.48 -8.93
N GLY A 350 11.95 12.38 -8.62
CA GLY A 350 10.92 12.37 -9.67
C GLY A 350 11.07 11.15 -10.61
N PHE A 351 11.08 9.96 -10.02
CA PHE A 351 11.02 8.69 -10.75
C PHE A 351 9.62 8.07 -10.63
N ASN A 352 9.24 7.27 -11.62
CA ASN A 352 7.99 6.52 -11.64
C ASN A 352 8.30 5.02 -11.54
N ILE A 353 7.81 4.39 -10.47
CA ILE A 353 7.87 2.95 -10.19
C ILE A 353 6.47 2.33 -10.06
N SER A 354 5.46 2.93 -10.70
CA SER A 354 4.09 2.40 -10.77
C SER A 354 3.94 1.18 -11.69
N TYR A 355 5.00 0.76 -12.37
CA TYR A 355 5.01 -0.38 -13.29
C TYR A 355 5.99 -1.46 -12.77
N PRO A 356 5.60 -2.75 -12.76
CA PRO A 356 6.52 -3.82 -12.37
C PRO A 356 7.82 -3.80 -13.18
N PHE A 357 8.90 -4.25 -12.55
CA PHE A 357 10.24 -4.44 -13.15
C PHE A 357 11.00 -3.18 -13.57
N PHE A 358 10.35 -2.02 -13.64
CA PHE A 358 10.93 -0.81 -14.25
C PHE A 358 10.95 0.43 -13.36
N VAL A 359 11.92 1.29 -13.65
CA VAL A 359 11.97 2.70 -13.24
C VAL A 359 11.89 3.55 -14.50
N ILE A 360 10.98 4.53 -14.53
CA ILE A 360 10.94 5.55 -15.57
C ILE A 360 11.36 6.89 -14.96
N HIS A 361 12.39 7.53 -15.52
CA HIS A 361 12.88 8.83 -15.07
C HIS A 361 13.41 9.64 -16.26
N GLN A 362 12.94 10.88 -16.42
CA GLN A 362 13.36 11.81 -17.49
C GLN A 362 13.36 11.20 -18.92
N GLY A 363 12.31 10.46 -19.29
CA GLY A 363 12.22 9.83 -20.63
C GLY A 363 13.21 8.67 -20.85
N ARG A 364 13.76 8.10 -19.78
CA ARG A 364 14.58 6.89 -19.80
C ARG A 364 13.89 5.76 -19.05
N LEU A 365 14.02 4.54 -19.58
CA LEU A 365 13.58 3.29 -18.98
C LEU A 365 14.80 2.55 -18.43
N TYR A 366 14.71 2.16 -17.17
CA TYR A 366 15.70 1.33 -16.49
C TYR A 366 14.99 0.08 -15.94
N MET A 367 15.61 -1.10 -16.06
CA MET A 367 15.10 -2.32 -15.47
C MET A 367 15.83 -2.62 -14.16
N PHE A 368 15.08 -3.00 -13.12
CA PHE A 368 15.66 -3.45 -11.86
C PHE A 368 16.52 -4.71 -12.06
N SER A 369 17.74 -4.71 -11.50
CA SER A 369 18.71 -5.80 -11.70
C SER A 369 18.34 -7.12 -11.02
N THR A 370 17.44 -7.07 -10.03
CA THR A 370 16.87 -8.26 -9.40
C THR A 370 15.34 -8.20 -9.39
N TYR A 371 14.73 -9.39 -9.28
CA TYR A 371 13.30 -9.55 -9.06
C TYR A 371 12.87 -8.97 -7.70
N GLN A 372 13.75 -9.08 -6.69
CA GLN A 372 13.57 -8.55 -5.35
C GLN A 372 13.47 -7.03 -5.34
N ASP A 373 14.34 -6.33 -6.07
CA ASP A 373 14.28 -4.86 -6.21
C ASP A 373 12.95 -4.43 -6.84
N ALA A 374 12.52 -5.12 -7.91
CA ALA A 374 11.24 -4.87 -8.56
C ALA A 374 10.04 -5.09 -7.62
N ALA A 375 10.09 -6.13 -6.78
CA ALA A 375 9.07 -6.44 -5.78
C ALA A 375 9.03 -5.37 -4.68
N ILE A 376 10.18 -4.99 -4.13
CA ILE A 376 10.30 -4.01 -3.04
C ILE A 376 9.93 -2.60 -3.50
N ALA A 377 10.32 -2.20 -4.71
CA ALA A 377 9.86 -0.95 -5.31
C ALA A 377 8.32 -0.93 -5.47
N GLN A 378 7.71 -2.04 -5.90
CA GLN A 378 6.27 -2.14 -6.08
C GLN A 378 5.50 -2.19 -4.74
N TRP A 379 5.99 -2.95 -3.76
CA TRP A 379 5.49 -2.95 -2.37
C TRP A 379 5.49 -1.54 -1.79
N TYR A 380 6.62 -0.84 -1.91
CA TYR A 380 6.75 0.53 -1.41
C TYR A 380 5.89 1.53 -2.20
N ASN A 381 5.78 1.41 -3.53
CA ASN A 381 4.91 2.26 -4.36
C ASN A 381 3.42 2.14 -3.97
N ARG A 382 3.01 1.03 -3.32
CA ARG A 382 1.65 0.81 -2.81
C ARG A 382 1.43 1.40 -1.42
N ILE A 383 2.41 1.22 -0.54
CA ILE A 383 2.35 1.67 0.86
C ILE A 383 2.62 3.17 0.98
N GLY A 384 3.51 3.71 0.15
CA GLY A 384 4.02 5.07 0.25
C GLY A 384 4.90 5.28 1.47
N HIS A 385 4.94 6.51 1.98
CA HIS A 385 5.80 6.91 3.08
C HIS A 385 5.41 6.23 4.41
N ILE A 386 6.33 5.44 4.97
CA ILE A 386 6.09 4.69 6.21
C ILE A 386 6.54 5.55 7.39
N CYS A 387 5.60 5.95 8.25
CA CYS A 387 5.87 6.73 9.45
C CYS A 387 5.88 5.84 10.71
N PHE A 388 6.75 6.17 11.66
CA PHE A 388 6.78 5.57 12.99
C PHE A 388 7.24 6.59 14.05
N PHE A 389 6.83 6.39 15.31
CA PHE A 389 7.22 7.27 16.42
C PHE A 389 8.34 6.64 17.26
N LYS A 390 8.92 7.41 18.20
CA LYS A 390 10.04 6.93 19.04
C LYS A 390 9.66 5.69 19.86
N GLU A 391 8.39 5.57 20.27
CA GLU A 391 7.81 4.42 20.95
C GLU A 391 7.98 3.10 20.17
N HIS A 392 7.91 3.16 18.84
CA HIS A 392 8.02 1.99 17.97
C HIS A 392 9.43 1.79 17.40
N LYS A 393 10.40 2.65 17.74
CA LYS A 393 11.71 2.65 17.07
C LYS A 393 12.43 1.29 17.19
N LYS A 394 12.24 0.58 18.30
CA LYS A 394 12.76 -0.78 18.49
C LYS A 394 12.03 -1.76 17.55
N ASP A 395 10.72 -1.89 17.70
CA ASP A 395 9.88 -2.85 17.00
C ASP A 395 9.92 -2.67 15.48
N PHE A 396 9.94 -1.43 15.00
CA PHE A 396 10.15 -1.09 13.58
C PHE A 396 11.58 -1.37 13.11
N GLY A 397 12.56 -1.20 14.00
CA GLY A 397 13.94 -1.61 13.77
C GLY A 397 14.03 -3.11 13.50
N GLU A 398 13.51 -3.92 14.42
CA GLU A 398 13.54 -5.38 14.37
C GLU A 398 12.69 -5.95 13.21
N ALA A 399 11.49 -5.41 12.96
CA ALA A 399 10.58 -5.94 11.94
C ALA A 399 10.84 -5.44 10.51
N ILE A 400 11.45 -4.26 10.32
CA ILE A 400 11.57 -3.61 8.99
C ILE A 400 13.01 -3.19 8.68
N LEU A 401 13.67 -2.42 9.54
CA LEU A 401 14.98 -1.86 9.20
C LEU A 401 16.08 -2.94 9.17
N THR A 402 16.10 -3.87 10.11
CA THR A 402 17.10 -4.95 10.15
C THR A 402 17.02 -5.83 8.88
N PRO A 403 15.86 -6.43 8.51
CA PRO A 403 15.76 -7.21 7.27
C PRO A 403 16.12 -6.44 5.99
N LEU A 404 15.79 -5.14 5.91
CA LEU A 404 16.16 -4.31 4.76
C LEU A 404 17.67 -4.00 4.73
N SER A 405 18.29 -3.78 5.89
CA SER A 405 19.70 -3.40 6.01
C SER A 405 20.68 -4.47 5.50
N GLU A 406 20.25 -5.73 5.48
CA GLU A 406 21.05 -6.85 4.96
C GLU A 406 21.29 -6.79 3.44
N LYS A 407 20.51 -5.99 2.71
CA LYS A 407 20.55 -5.89 1.23
C LYS A 407 20.61 -4.46 0.72
N TYR A 408 20.02 -3.50 1.45
CA TYR A 408 19.84 -2.12 1.03
C TYR A 408 20.55 -1.15 1.97
N THR A 409 21.18 -0.12 1.40
CA THR A 409 21.68 1.00 2.20
C THR A 409 20.49 1.70 2.87
N ILE A 410 20.55 1.84 4.19
CA ILE A 410 19.65 2.70 4.97
C ILE A 410 20.47 3.94 5.38
N ALA A 411 19.92 5.13 5.16
CA ALA A 411 20.60 6.43 5.26
C ALA A 411 19.76 7.51 5.96
#